data_AF-A0A917MJ58-F1
#
_entry.id   AF-A0A917MJ58-F1
#
_cell.length_a   1.000
_cell.length_b   1.000
_cell.length_c   1.000
_cell.angle_alpha   90.00
_cell.angle_beta   90.00
_cell.angle_gamma   90.00
#
_symmetry.space_group_name_H-M   'P 1'
#
loop_
_entity.id
_entity.type
_entity.pdbx_description
1 polymer ?
#
loop_
_entity_poly.entity_id
_entity_poly.type
_entity_poly.pdbx_seq_one_letter_code
_entity_poly.pdbx_strand_id
1 'polypeptide(L)'
;MSERLAPHTLSIRVYYEDTDFSGVVYHASYLRFLERGRTEFIRDLGVDQALLHGDHGFGFVVRRMTIDWLKPARMDDIVVVETRPAILKAASMTLNQRVLLGDDVLVTAEVLIASVVHGRPSRLPADIRQRITESARDAGVDVTRKARP
;
A
#
# COMPACT_ATOMS: atom_id res chain seq x y z
N MET A 1 5.40 2.24 28.45
CA MET A 1 5.77 2.80 27.13
C MET A 1 5.17 1.90 26.08
N SER A 2 4.11 2.34 25.40
CA SER A 2 3.49 1.54 24.33
C SER A 2 4.49 1.48 23.17
N GLU A 3 4.96 0.28 22.86
CA GLU A 3 5.75 -0.01 21.67
C GLU A 3 4.91 0.38 20.46
N ARG A 4 5.31 1.44 19.74
CA ARG A 4 4.66 1.80 18.47
C ARG A 4 5.08 0.73 17.48
N LEU A 5 4.12 -0.06 16.98
CA LEU A 5 4.42 -1.07 15.99
C LEU A 5 4.95 -0.39 14.72
N ALA A 6 5.99 -0.98 14.15
CA ALA A 6 6.60 -0.54 12.91
C ALA A 6 5.56 -0.59 11.77
N PRO A 7 5.69 0.25 10.72
CA PRO A 7 4.86 0.11 9.51
C PRO A 7 4.94 -1.31 8.95
N HIS A 8 3.91 -1.73 8.22
CA HIS A 8 4.04 -2.90 7.35
C HIS A 8 5.14 -2.67 6.32
N THR A 9 6.02 -3.66 6.16
CA THR A 9 7.15 -3.62 5.23
C THR A 9 7.23 -4.88 4.38
N LEU A 10 7.58 -4.72 3.12
CA LEU A 10 7.84 -5.81 2.18
C LEU A 10 9.19 -5.60 1.49
N SER A 11 10.14 -6.52 1.69
CA SER A 11 11.42 -6.52 0.97
C SER A 11 11.26 -7.10 -0.43
N ILE A 12 11.80 -6.42 -1.44
CA ILE A 12 11.77 -6.83 -2.84
C ILE A 12 13.18 -6.72 -3.40
N ARG A 13 13.68 -7.83 -3.99
CA ARG A 13 14.87 -7.81 -4.83
C ARG A 13 14.52 -7.24 -6.20
N VAL A 14 15.32 -6.30 -6.68
CA VAL A 14 15.23 -5.82 -8.06
C VAL A 14 15.85 -6.86 -9.00
N TYR A 15 15.08 -7.29 -10.00
CA TYR A 15 15.53 -8.19 -11.05
C TYR A 15 15.64 -7.49 -12.41
N TYR A 16 16.23 -8.16 -13.40
CA TYR A 16 16.39 -7.61 -14.74
C TYR A 16 15.07 -7.14 -15.35
N GLU A 17 13.98 -7.86 -15.12
CA GLU A 17 12.63 -7.51 -15.59
C GLU A 17 12.09 -6.19 -15.03
N ASP A 18 12.66 -5.70 -13.94
CA ASP A 18 12.26 -4.43 -13.33
C ASP A 18 13.01 -3.23 -13.92
N THR A 19 14.11 -3.46 -14.64
CA THR A 19 15.01 -2.42 -15.18
C THR A 19 14.66 -2.04 -16.62
N ASP A 20 15.10 -0.85 -17.06
CA ASP A 20 15.02 -0.43 -18.47
C ASP A 20 16.40 -0.08 -19.07
N PHE A 21 16.43 0.44 -20.30
CA PHE A 21 17.65 0.77 -21.04
C PHE A 21 18.55 1.79 -20.33
N SER A 22 18.03 2.54 -19.35
CA SER A 22 18.82 3.49 -18.57
C SER A 22 19.66 2.81 -17.47
N GLY A 23 19.50 1.51 -17.25
CA GLY A 23 20.26 0.74 -16.26
C GLY A 23 19.76 0.88 -14.82
N VAL A 24 18.58 1.48 -14.63
CA VAL A 24 17.89 1.59 -13.34
C VAL A 24 16.48 0.98 -13.44
N VAL A 25 15.80 0.83 -12.29
CA VAL A 25 14.42 0.36 -12.24
C VAL A 25 13.51 1.27 -13.07
N TYR A 26 12.78 0.68 -14.02
CA TYR A 26 11.78 1.36 -14.81
C TYR A 26 10.69 1.94 -13.92
N HIS A 27 10.33 3.20 -14.12
CA HIS A 27 9.42 3.93 -13.24
C HIS A 27 8.06 3.21 -13.02
N ALA A 28 7.54 2.50 -14.03
CA ALA A 28 6.29 1.75 -13.89
C ALA A 28 6.44 0.43 -13.11
N SER A 29 7.66 -0.13 -12.99
CA SER A 29 7.92 -1.31 -12.16
C SER A 29 7.59 -1.06 -10.69
N TYR A 30 7.78 0.17 -10.22
CA TYR A 30 7.38 0.57 -8.88
C TYR A 30 5.87 0.42 -8.63
N LEU A 31 5.00 0.50 -9.64
CA LEU A 31 3.57 0.23 -9.46
C LEU A 31 3.32 -1.20 -8.99
N ARG A 32 4.08 -2.18 -9.52
CA ARG A 32 4.01 -3.58 -9.10
C ARG A 32 4.54 -3.75 -7.68
N PHE A 33 5.63 -3.08 -7.34
CA PHE A 33 6.19 -3.12 -5.97
C PHE A 33 5.20 -2.56 -4.95
N LEU A 34 4.62 -1.40 -5.26
CA LEU A 34 3.63 -0.73 -4.42
C LEU A 34 2.35 -1.57 -4.30
N GLU A 35 1.90 -2.22 -5.38
CA GLU A 35 0.76 -3.15 -5.34
C GLU A 35 1.02 -4.35 -4.43
N ARG A 36 2.15 -5.04 -4.60
CA ARG A 36 2.57 -6.13 -3.70
C ARG A 36 2.58 -5.66 -2.24
N GLY A 37 3.13 -4.47 -1.96
CA GLY A 37 3.13 -3.90 -0.61
C GLY A 37 1.73 -3.68 -0.02
N ARG A 38 0.74 -3.29 -0.84
CA ARG A 38 -0.66 -3.19 -0.39
C ARG A 38 -1.30 -4.55 -0.19
N THR A 39 -1.01 -5.49 -1.07
CA THR A 39 -1.55 -6.85 -1.00
C THR A 39 -1.06 -7.57 0.26
N GLU A 40 0.23 -7.50 0.57
CA GLU A 40 0.80 -8.04 1.81
C GLU A 40 0.28 -7.30 3.05
N PHE A 41 0.15 -5.96 3.00
CA PHE A 41 -0.44 -5.20 4.11
C PHE A 41 -1.84 -5.71 4.47
N ILE A 42 -2.70 -5.92 3.47
CA ILE A 42 -4.07 -6.43 3.69
C ILE A 42 -4.04 -7.89 4.17
N ARG A 43 -3.10 -8.70 3.68
CA ARG A 43 -2.90 -10.09 4.14
C ARG A 43 -2.48 -10.15 5.61
N ASP A 44 -1.58 -9.28 6.05
CA ASP A 44 -1.13 -9.19 7.44
C ASP A 44 -2.24 -8.77 8.40
N LEU A 45 -3.26 -8.06 7.90
CA LEU A 45 -4.50 -7.81 8.64
C LEU A 45 -5.40 -9.06 8.69
N GLY A 46 -4.97 -10.21 8.20
CA GLY A 46 -5.73 -11.46 8.16
C GLY A 46 -6.93 -11.43 7.21
N VAL A 47 -6.85 -10.63 6.14
CA VAL A 47 -7.89 -10.51 5.11
C VAL A 47 -7.45 -11.28 3.86
N ASP A 48 -8.09 -12.42 3.61
CA ASP A 48 -7.90 -13.17 2.37
C ASP A 48 -8.72 -12.54 1.24
N GLN A 49 -8.06 -11.70 0.44
CA GLN A 49 -8.70 -10.99 -0.66
C GLN A 49 -9.19 -11.92 -1.76
N ALA A 50 -8.52 -13.05 -2.02
CA ALA A 50 -8.90 -13.98 -3.07
C ALA A 50 -10.18 -14.73 -2.69
N LEU A 51 -10.26 -15.17 -1.43
CA LEU A 51 -11.46 -15.79 -0.88
C LEU A 51 -12.65 -14.82 -0.89
N LEU A 52 -12.47 -13.60 -0.36
CA LEU A 52 -13.51 -12.57 -0.35
C LEU A 52 -13.99 -12.19 -1.76
N HIS A 53 -13.08 -12.20 -2.74
CA HIS A 53 -13.46 -11.98 -4.13
C HIS A 53 -14.29 -13.14 -4.69
N GLY A 54 -13.88 -14.38 -4.46
CA GLY A 54 -14.60 -15.57 -4.94
C GLY A 54 -16.00 -15.71 -4.33
N ASP A 55 -16.11 -15.55 -3.01
CA ASP A 55 -17.35 -15.83 -2.28
C ASP A 55 -18.34 -14.66 -2.34
N HIS A 56 -17.84 -13.42 -2.43
CA HIS A 56 -18.66 -12.21 -2.24
C HIS A 56 -18.44 -11.15 -3.32
N GLY A 57 -17.61 -11.41 -4.32
CA GLY A 57 -17.26 -10.42 -5.35
C GLY A 57 -16.58 -9.17 -4.79
N PHE A 58 -16.08 -9.23 -3.55
CA PHE A 58 -15.45 -8.10 -2.88
C PHE A 58 -14.05 -7.85 -3.43
N GLY A 59 -13.61 -6.60 -3.42
CA GLY A 59 -12.25 -6.26 -3.78
C GLY A 59 -11.92 -4.79 -3.61
N PHE A 60 -10.67 -4.45 -3.91
CA PHE A 60 -10.19 -3.08 -3.93
C PHE A 60 -9.81 -2.67 -5.33
N VAL A 61 -10.15 -1.43 -5.71
CA VAL A 61 -9.73 -0.84 -6.98
C VAL A 61 -9.02 0.49 -6.75
N VAL A 62 -7.93 0.73 -7.47
CA VAL A 62 -7.23 2.01 -7.44
C VAL A 62 -8.07 3.07 -8.15
N ARG A 63 -8.32 4.21 -7.48
CA ARG A 63 -9.07 5.35 -8.02
C ARG A 63 -8.19 6.53 -8.40
N ARG A 64 -7.12 6.76 -7.63
CA ARG A 64 -6.15 7.84 -7.85
C ARG A 64 -4.83 7.43 -7.21
N MET A 65 -3.72 7.80 -7.84
CA MET A 65 -2.39 7.65 -7.27
C MET A 65 -1.55 8.87 -7.64
N THR A 66 -0.82 9.42 -6.67
CA THR A 66 0.21 10.44 -6.85
C THR A 66 1.54 9.81 -6.48
N ILE A 67 2.54 9.90 -7.35
CA ILE A 67 3.84 9.24 -7.18
C ILE A 67 4.95 10.25 -7.49
N ASP A 68 5.96 10.30 -6.63
CA ASP A 68 7.20 11.04 -6.84
C ASP A 68 8.37 10.06 -6.88
N TRP A 69 9.18 10.13 -7.94
CA TRP A 69 10.42 9.37 -8.09
C TRP A 69 11.59 10.27 -7.70
N LEU A 70 12.21 9.98 -6.56
CA LEU A 70 13.22 10.84 -5.92
C LEU A 70 14.64 10.36 -6.24
N LYS A 71 14.87 9.05 -6.20
CA LYS A 71 16.18 8.42 -6.43
C LYS A 71 16.01 7.06 -7.14
N PRO A 72 16.96 6.63 -7.99
CA PRO A 72 16.87 5.35 -8.68
C PRO A 72 17.39 4.16 -7.85
N ALA A 73 16.79 2.99 -8.03
CA ALA A 73 17.34 1.68 -7.68
C ALA A 73 17.93 0.98 -8.92
N ARG A 74 18.79 0.00 -8.72
CA ARG A 74 19.49 -0.78 -9.76
C ARG A 74 19.26 -2.27 -9.57
N MET A 75 19.68 -3.05 -10.57
CA MET A 75 19.76 -4.49 -10.49
C MET A 75 20.43 -4.92 -9.18
N ASP A 76 19.87 -5.96 -8.57
CA ASP A 76 20.29 -6.51 -7.28
C ASP A 76 20.11 -5.60 -6.05
N ASP A 77 19.54 -4.39 -6.15
CA ASP A 77 19.15 -3.67 -4.93
C ASP A 77 18.04 -4.45 -4.19
N ILE A 78 18.08 -4.43 -2.85
CA ILE A 78 16.94 -4.84 -2.02
C ILE A 78 16.22 -3.57 -1.59
N VAL A 79 15.05 -3.34 -2.17
CA VAL A 79 14.20 -2.23 -1.77
C VAL A 79 13.17 -2.69 -0.75
N VAL A 80 12.78 -1.80 0.15
CA VAL A 80 11.72 -2.04 1.13
C VAL A 80 10.52 -1.19 0.77
N VAL A 81 9.36 -1.83 0.56
CA VAL A 81 8.08 -1.15 0.38
C VAL A 81 7.41 -1.02 1.74
N GLU A 82 7.37 0.20 2.28
CA GLU A 82 6.55 0.51 3.43
C GLU A 82 5.13 0.87 3.00
N THR A 83 4.13 0.39 3.75
CA THR A 83 2.71 0.72 3.50
C THR A 83 2.04 1.13 4.81
N ARG A 84 1.37 2.29 4.80
CA ARG A 84 0.66 2.83 5.97
C ARG A 84 -0.74 3.32 5.58
N PRO A 85 -1.78 3.02 6.38
CA PRO A 85 -3.07 3.68 6.21
C PRO A 85 -2.99 5.16 6.60
N ALA A 86 -3.64 6.03 5.83
CA ALA A 86 -3.61 7.48 6.03
C ALA A 86 -5.01 8.06 6.28
N ILE A 87 -6.00 7.68 5.48
CA ILE A 87 -7.39 8.14 5.63
C ILE A 87 -8.32 6.96 5.41
N LEU A 88 -9.30 6.77 6.28
CA LEU A 88 -10.31 5.73 6.14
C LEU A 88 -11.71 6.33 6.04
N LYS A 89 -12.40 6.06 4.93
CA LYS A 89 -13.79 6.46 4.68
C LYS A 89 -14.70 5.24 4.63
N ALA A 90 -16.00 5.44 4.40
CA ALA A 90 -16.97 4.36 4.40
C ALA A 90 -16.75 3.32 3.28
N ALA A 91 -16.30 3.75 2.10
CA ALA A 91 -16.14 2.93 0.90
C ALA A 91 -14.77 3.11 0.21
N SER A 92 -13.80 3.71 0.91
CA SER A 92 -12.47 3.96 0.37
C SER A 92 -11.44 4.18 1.48
N MET A 93 -10.18 4.00 1.16
CA MET A 93 -9.06 4.39 2.00
C MET A 93 -7.94 5.02 1.17
N THR A 94 -7.21 5.94 1.79
CA THR A 94 -5.93 6.42 1.29
C THR A 94 -4.82 5.70 2.03
N LEU A 95 -3.85 5.16 1.29
CA LEU A 95 -2.62 4.59 1.81
C LEU A 95 -1.44 5.48 1.39
N ASN A 96 -0.48 5.65 2.30
CA ASN A 96 0.82 6.22 2.00
C ASN A 96 1.83 5.10 1.90
N GLN A 97 2.59 5.09 0.81
CA GLN A 97 3.63 4.10 0.56
C GLN A 97 4.96 4.77 0.28
N ARG A 98 6.05 4.12 0.71
CA ARG A 98 7.43 4.52 0.40
C ARG A 98 8.19 3.32 -0.11
N VAL A 99 9.10 3.55 -1.05
CA VAL A 99 10.11 2.57 -1.44
C VAL A 99 11.46 3.07 -0.97
N LEU A 100 12.13 2.28 -0.14
CA LEU A 100 13.40 2.64 0.50
C LEU A 100 14.53 1.74 0.02
N LEU A 101 15.75 2.27 0.02
CA LEU A 101 17.00 1.51 -0.09
C LEU A 101 17.91 1.93 1.07
N GLY A 102 18.00 1.09 2.09
CA GLY A 102 18.55 1.52 3.39
C GLY A 102 17.71 2.68 3.96
N ASP A 103 18.38 3.79 4.30
CA ASP A 103 17.72 5.00 4.84
C ASP A 103 17.20 5.96 3.75
N ASP A 104 17.54 5.71 2.48
CA ASP A 104 17.14 6.57 1.37
C ASP A 104 15.72 6.28 0.90
N VAL A 105 14.91 7.34 0.81
CA VAL A 105 13.58 7.27 0.17
C VAL A 105 13.75 7.43 -1.34
N LEU A 106 13.45 6.37 -2.08
CA LEU A 106 13.53 6.34 -3.54
C LEU A 106 12.25 6.82 -4.20
N VAL A 107 11.10 6.39 -3.66
CA VAL A 107 9.76 6.70 -4.19
C VAL A 107 8.80 6.97 -3.05
N THR A 108 7.95 7.99 -3.22
CA THR A 108 6.77 8.21 -2.37
C THR A 108 5.51 8.07 -3.19
N ALA A 109 4.48 7.47 -2.60
CA ALA A 109 3.18 7.36 -3.24
C ALA A 109 2.02 7.55 -2.25
N GLU A 110 1.04 8.36 -2.66
CA GLU A 110 -0.28 8.40 -2.05
C GLU A 110 -1.27 7.70 -2.98
N VAL A 111 -1.97 6.67 -2.50
CA VAL A 111 -2.91 5.89 -3.30
C VAL A 111 -4.28 5.84 -2.64
N LEU A 112 -5.29 6.27 -3.39
CA LEU A 112 -6.69 6.15 -3.03
C LEU A 112 -7.25 4.86 -3.63
N ILE A 113 -7.68 3.94 -2.79
CA ILE A 113 -8.39 2.73 -3.19
C ILE A 113 -9.85 2.77 -2.73
N ALA A 114 -10.75 2.27 -3.57
CA ALA A 114 -12.16 2.10 -3.26
C ALA A 114 -12.47 0.62 -3.03
N SER A 115 -13.34 0.33 -2.06
CA SER A 115 -13.92 -1.01 -1.91
C SER A 115 -15.06 -1.19 -2.89
N VAL A 116 -15.10 -2.34 -3.53
CA VAL A 116 -16.13 -2.71 -4.50
C VAL A 116 -16.70 -4.08 -4.18
N VAL A 117 -17.95 -4.29 -4.57
CA VAL A 117 -18.62 -5.60 -4.60
C VAL A 117 -19.22 -5.76 -5.98
N HIS A 118 -18.86 -6.85 -6.69
CA HIS A 118 -19.25 -7.08 -8.09
C HIS A 118 -18.99 -5.86 -8.99
N GLY A 119 -17.83 -5.22 -8.82
CA GLY A 119 -17.40 -4.06 -9.60
C GLY A 119 -18.10 -2.73 -9.27
N ARG A 120 -19.01 -2.69 -8.30
CA ARG A 120 -19.70 -1.47 -7.87
C ARG A 120 -19.17 -0.97 -6.53
N PRO A 121 -19.08 0.36 -6.29
CA PRO A 121 -18.67 0.90 -5.00
C PRO A 121 -19.52 0.32 -3.87
N SER A 122 -18.86 -0.17 -2.83
CA SER A 122 -19.52 -0.74 -1.65
C SER A 122 -18.81 -0.28 -0.39
N ARG A 123 -19.51 -0.30 0.74
CA ARG A 123 -18.89 0.00 2.03
C ARG A 123 -17.86 -1.08 2.37
N LEU A 124 -16.84 -0.70 3.12
CA LEU A 124 -15.94 -1.65 3.75
C LEU A 124 -16.73 -2.51 4.74
N PRO A 125 -16.57 -3.84 4.69
CA PRO A 125 -17.00 -4.73 5.75
C PRO A 125 -16.51 -4.23 7.13
N ALA A 126 -17.34 -4.36 8.15
CA ALA A 126 -17.11 -3.77 9.46
C ALA A 126 -15.84 -4.32 10.13
N ASP A 127 -15.59 -5.61 9.96
CA ASP A 127 -14.40 -6.33 10.42
C ASP A 127 -13.12 -5.80 9.74
N ILE A 128 -13.11 -5.69 8.41
CA ILE A 128 -11.96 -5.15 7.66
C ILE A 128 -11.68 -3.71 8.09
N ARG A 129 -12.74 -2.90 8.21
CA ARG A 129 -12.63 -1.51 8.67
C ARG A 129 -12.03 -1.43 10.08
N GLN A 130 -12.43 -2.31 10.98
CA GLN A 130 -11.89 -2.37 12.34
C GLN A 130 -10.39 -2.69 12.31
N ARG A 131 -9.97 -3.74 11.59
CA ARG A 131 -8.57 -4.15 11.52
C ARG A 131 -7.65 -3.06 10.94
N ILE A 132 -8.11 -2.36 9.89
CA ILE A 132 -7.37 -1.20 9.35
C ILE A 132 -7.26 -0.07 10.38
N THR A 133 -8.32 0.17 11.16
CA THR A 133 -8.32 1.23 12.19
C THR A 133 -7.36 0.91 13.34
N GLU A 134 -7.28 -0.36 13.74
CA GLU A 134 -6.34 -0.84 14.77
C GLU A 134 -4.89 -0.70 14.27
N SER A 135 -4.60 -1.20 13.07
CA SER A 135 -3.26 -1.06 12.45
C SER A 135 -2.82 0.41 12.31
N ALA A 136 -3.75 1.30 11.94
CA ALA A 136 -3.47 2.74 11.88
C ALA A 136 -3.09 3.33 13.25
N ARG A 137 -3.84 2.95 14.29
CA ARG A 137 -3.57 3.38 15.67
C ARG A 137 -2.20 2.92 16.13
N ASP A 138 -1.85 1.68 15.82
CA ASP A 138 -0.57 1.08 16.20
C ASP A 138 0.62 1.79 15.51
N ALA A 139 0.40 2.23 14.27
CA ALA A 139 1.34 3.08 13.52
C ALA A 139 1.34 4.56 13.97
N GLY A 140 0.52 4.94 14.97
CA GLY A 140 0.39 6.31 15.46
C GLY A 140 -0.30 7.27 14.49
N VAL A 141 -1.12 6.76 13.56
CA VAL A 141 -1.85 7.53 12.55
C VAL A 141 -3.34 7.62 12.89
N ASP A 142 -3.88 8.83 12.93
CA ASP A 142 -5.32 9.07 13.04
C ASP A 142 -5.98 9.09 11.65
N VAL A 143 -6.45 7.94 11.20
CA VAL A 143 -7.10 7.77 9.88
C VAL A 143 -8.49 8.41 9.77
N THR A 144 -9.04 8.94 10.87
CA THR A 144 -10.36 9.58 10.89
C THR A 144 -10.30 11.08 10.59
N ARG A 145 -9.11 11.70 10.66
CA ARG A 145 -8.90 13.09 10.30
C ARG A 145 -8.85 13.24 8.78
N LYS A 146 -9.63 14.20 8.24
CA LYS A 146 -9.45 14.66 6.85
C LYS A 146 -8.02 15.19 6.69
N ALA A 147 -7.32 14.78 5.63
CA ALA A 147 -6.14 15.51 5.18
C ALA A 147 -6.50 17.00 5.04
N ARG A 148 -5.69 17.86 5.65
CA ARG A 148 -5.80 19.31 5.45
C ARG A 148 -5.47 19.57 3.97
N PRO A 149 -6.27 20.39 3.27
CA PRO A 149 -6.08 20.67 1.84
C PRO A 149 -4.72 21.29 1.55
#